data_AF-A0A957YP56-F1
#
_entry.id   AF-A0A957YP56-F1
#
_cell.length_a   1.000
_cell.length_b   1.000
_cell.length_c   1.000
_cell.angle_alpha   90.00
_cell.angle_beta   90.00
_cell.angle_gamma   90.00
#
_symmetry.space_group_name_H-M   'P 1'
#
loop_
_entity.id
_entity.type
_entity.pdbx_description
1 polymer ?
#
loop_
_entity_poly.entity_id
_entity_poly.type
_entity_poly.pdbx_seq_one_letter_code
_entity_poly.pdbx_strand_id
1 'polypeptide(L)'
;LMFPERADRGCPIQHEKWGKKGCTVTMSTSPGARLRYSLDRESQIYKNIYKQRTAVERINSQAYALGIERPHIRNGAAIANLNTLIYTLINLRLYQRLRQKR
;
A
#
# COMPACT_ATOMS: atom_id res chain seq x y z
N LEU A 1 26.34 -12.69 2.21
CA LEU A 1 26.32 -11.34 2.82
C LEU A 1 27.75 -10.85 2.80
N MET A 2 28.01 -9.63 2.33
CA MET A 2 29.33 -9.00 2.50
C MET A 2 29.36 -8.39 3.89
N PHE A 3 29.57 -9.22 4.92
CA PHE A 3 29.95 -8.71 6.24
C PHE A 3 30.47 -9.84 7.14
N PRO A 4 31.63 -9.69 7.78
CA PRO A 4 32.67 -8.67 7.56
C PRO A 4 33.50 -8.91 6.27
N GLU A 5 33.48 -10.13 5.75
CA GLU A 5 34.15 -10.53 4.50
C GLU A 5 33.15 -11.13 3.50
N ARG A 6 33.62 -11.36 2.26
CA ARG A 6 32.81 -11.98 1.21
C ARG A 6 32.54 -13.43 1.59
N ALA A 7 31.27 -13.79 1.81
CA ALA A 7 30.90 -15.19 1.89
C ALA A 7 31.31 -15.89 0.58
N ASP A 8 32.12 -16.94 0.68
CA ASP A 8 32.66 -17.72 -0.46
C ASP A 8 31.54 -18.42 -1.28
N ARG A 9 30.34 -18.49 -0.68
CA ARG A 9 29.11 -18.92 -1.33
C ARG A 9 28.61 -17.80 -2.25
N GLY A 10 28.58 -18.09 -3.56
CA GLY A 10 28.00 -17.22 -4.60
C GLY A 10 26.57 -16.75 -4.30
N CYS A 11 26.09 -15.74 -5.03
CA CYS A 11 24.72 -15.26 -4.85
C CYS A 11 23.70 -16.37 -5.13
N PRO A 12 22.75 -16.68 -4.22
CA PRO A 12 21.74 -17.72 -4.43
C PRO A 12 20.86 -17.51 -5.68
N ILE A 13 20.68 -16.26 -6.09
CA ILE A 13 19.89 -15.86 -7.27
C ILE A 13 20.77 -15.49 -8.48
N GLN A 14 22.08 -15.78 -8.42
CA GLN A 14 23.05 -15.50 -9.48
C GLN A 14 22.99 -14.04 -10.00
N HIS A 15 22.85 -13.09 -9.09
CA HIS A 15 22.71 -11.68 -9.46
C HIS A 15 23.95 -11.16 -10.22
N GLU A 16 23.75 -10.52 -11.37
CA GLU A 16 24.81 -10.05 -12.28
C GLU A 16 25.89 -9.20 -11.57
N LYS A 17 25.47 -8.33 -10.65
CA LYS A 17 26.39 -7.45 -9.89
C LYS A 17 27.19 -8.14 -8.77
N TRP A 18 27.01 -9.45 -8.55
CA TRP A 18 27.69 -10.19 -7.46
C TRP A 18 29.21 -10.08 -7.52
N GLY A 19 29.79 -10.15 -8.72
CA GLY A 19 31.25 -10.09 -8.92
C GLY A 19 31.89 -8.76 -8.52
N LYS A 20 31.12 -7.66 -8.47
CA LYS A 20 31.66 -6.32 -8.21
C LYS A 20 31.81 -6.02 -6.71
N LYS A 21 30.74 -6.23 -5.94
CA LYS A 21 30.67 -5.83 -4.52
C LYS A 21 29.94 -6.83 -3.63
N GLY A 22 29.71 -8.06 -4.12
CA GLY A 22 28.88 -9.07 -3.42
C GLY A 22 27.44 -8.60 -3.17
N CYS A 23 26.73 -9.25 -2.25
CA CYS A 23 25.37 -8.86 -1.88
C CYS A 23 25.37 -7.76 -0.81
N THR A 24 24.88 -6.58 -1.17
CA THR A 24 24.73 -5.40 -0.31
C THR A 24 23.31 -5.25 0.24
N VAL A 25 22.37 -6.09 -0.20
CA VAL A 25 20.96 -6.03 0.19
C VAL A 25 20.68 -7.13 1.21
N THR A 26 20.06 -6.75 2.31
CA THR A 26 19.55 -7.69 3.31
C THR A 26 18.03 -7.61 3.34
N MET A 27 17.37 -8.71 3.69
CA MET A 27 15.94 -8.66 3.95
C MET A 27 15.70 -7.74 5.15
N SER A 28 14.87 -6.72 4.95
CA SER A 28 14.49 -5.83 6.04
C SER A 28 13.79 -6.63 7.14
N THR A 29 14.27 -6.47 8.37
CA THR A 29 13.74 -7.17 9.56
C THR A 29 12.48 -6.52 10.13
N SER A 30 12.06 -5.37 9.61
CA SER A 30 10.86 -4.69 10.06
C SER A 30 9.61 -5.59 9.89
N PRO A 31 8.64 -5.55 10.83
CA PRO A 31 7.44 -6.39 10.74
C PRO A 31 6.70 -6.24 9.40
N GLY A 32 6.59 -5.00 8.91
CA GLY A 32 5.94 -4.72 7.63
C GLY A 32 6.70 -5.25 6.42
N ALA A 33 8.03 -5.33 6.46
CA ALA A 33 8.80 -5.94 5.37
C ALA A 33 8.63 -7.47 5.39
N ARG A 34 8.74 -8.09 6.57
CA ARG A 34 8.56 -9.53 6.75
C ARG A 34 7.20 -10.01 6.24
N LEU A 35 6.12 -9.29 6.59
CA LEU A 35 4.77 -9.57 6.09
C LEU A 35 4.70 -9.51 4.56
N ARG A 36 5.34 -8.54 3.92
CA ARG A 36 5.31 -8.42 2.44
C ARG A 36 6.03 -9.57 1.74
N TYR A 37 7.08 -10.12 2.37
CA TYR A 37 7.81 -11.28 1.85
C TYR A 37 7.09 -12.61 2.10
N SER A 38 6.24 -12.69 3.14
CA SER A 38 5.45 -13.90 3.43
C SER A 38 4.15 -14.01 2.62
N LEU A 39 3.80 -12.99 1.83
CA LEU A 39 2.60 -13.02 0.99
C LEU A 39 2.82 -13.87 -0.25
N ASP A 40 1.99 -14.91 -0.42
CA ASP A 40 1.88 -15.64 -1.68
C ASP A 40 1.09 -14.81 -2.71
N ARG A 41 1.85 -14.19 -3.62
CA ARG A 41 1.32 -13.33 -4.69
C ARG A 41 0.73 -14.13 -5.85
N GLU A 42 1.05 -15.41 -5.96
CA GLU A 42 0.53 -16.27 -7.01
C GLU A 42 -0.81 -16.91 -6.63
N SER A 43 -1.10 -16.99 -5.34
CA SER A 43 -2.39 -17.46 -4.83
C SER A 43 -3.58 -16.75 -5.47
N GLN A 44 -4.64 -17.52 -5.73
CA GLN A 44 -5.89 -16.97 -6.26
C GLN A 44 -6.54 -16.00 -5.27
N ILE A 45 -6.40 -16.26 -3.96
CA ILE A 45 -6.92 -15.40 -2.89
C ILE A 45 -6.27 -14.02 -2.97
N TYR A 46 -4.94 -13.95 -3.07
CA TYR A 46 -4.22 -12.68 -3.20
C TYR A 46 -4.68 -11.92 -4.46
N LYS A 47 -4.73 -12.60 -5.61
CA LYS A 47 -5.17 -11.99 -6.88
C LYS A 47 -6.60 -11.46 -6.79
N ASN A 48 -7.51 -12.18 -6.15
CA ASN A 48 -8.90 -11.75 -5.97
C ASN A 48 -9.02 -10.51 -5.07
N ILE A 49 -8.28 -10.46 -3.96
CA ILE A 49 -8.25 -9.29 -3.07
C ILE A 49 -7.58 -8.11 -3.78
N TYR A 50 -6.45 -8.33 -4.45
CA TYR A 50 -5.70 -7.29 -5.13
C TYR A 50 -6.49 -6.63 -6.26
N LYS A 51 -7.35 -7.38 -6.97
CA LYS A 51 -8.28 -6.83 -7.98
C LYS A 51 -9.25 -5.77 -7.40
N GLN A 52 -9.50 -5.78 -6.10
CA GLN A 52 -10.36 -4.79 -5.45
C GLN A 52 -9.65 -3.44 -5.22
N ARG A 53 -8.33 -3.36 -5.44
CA ARG A 53 -7.53 -2.14 -5.23
C ARG A 53 -8.08 -0.92 -5.99
N THR A 54 -8.59 -1.11 -7.20
CA THR A 54 -9.18 -0.01 -7.99
C THR A 54 -10.39 0.61 -7.29
N ALA A 55 -11.13 -0.14 -6.47
CA ALA A 55 -12.22 0.41 -5.66
C ALA A 55 -11.69 1.39 -4.60
N VAL A 56 -10.58 1.04 -3.94
CA VAL A 56 -9.89 1.92 -2.98
C VAL A 56 -9.37 3.18 -3.66
N GLU A 57 -8.73 3.03 -4.82
CA GLU A 57 -8.21 4.17 -5.60
C GLU A 57 -9.32 5.14 -6.02
N ARG A 58 -10.50 4.63 -6.39
CA ARG A 58 -11.68 5.47 -6.69
C ARG A 58 -12.22 6.21 -5.47
N ILE A 59 -12.20 5.59 -4.29
CA ILE A 59 -12.62 6.27 -3.04
C ILE A 59 -11.60 7.36 -2.70
N ASN A 60 -10.31 7.07 -2.78
CA ASN A 60 -9.25 8.04 -2.52
C ASN A 60 -9.30 9.22 -3.49
N SER A 61 -9.56 8.98 -4.78
CA SER A 61 -9.74 10.04 -5.77
C SER A 61 -10.94 10.95 -5.45
N GLN A 62 -12.06 10.38 -4.99
CA GLN A 62 -13.21 11.17 -4.55
C GLN A 62 -12.91 11.97 -3.29
N ALA A 63 -12.20 11.40 -2.31
CA ALA A 63 -11.79 12.09 -1.11
C ALA A 63 -10.80 13.23 -1.40
N TYR A 64 -9.86 12.99 -2.32
CA TYR A 64 -8.94 14.01 -2.84
C TYR A 64 -9.69 15.19 -3.46
N ALA A 65 -10.68 14.91 -4.33
CA ALA A 65 -11.53 15.94 -4.93
C ALA A 65 -12.35 16.72 -3.90
N LEU A 66 -12.58 16.15 -2.71
CA LEU A 66 -13.23 16.80 -1.56
C LEU A 66 -12.23 17.51 -0.63
N GLY A 67 -10.94 17.56 -0.99
CA GLY A 67 -9.93 18.36 -0.30
C GLY A 67 -9.31 17.71 0.94
N ILE A 68 -9.39 16.39 1.08
CA ILE A 68 -8.93 15.68 2.28
C ILE A 68 -7.44 15.89 2.62
N GLU A 69 -6.58 16.15 1.62
CA GLU A 69 -5.13 16.28 1.82
C GLU A 69 -4.69 17.64 2.39
N ARG A 70 -5.48 18.70 2.19
CA ARG A 70 -5.14 20.07 2.60
C ARG A 70 -6.25 20.68 3.43
N PRO A 71 -6.50 20.17 4.65
CA PRO A 71 -7.53 20.73 5.52
C PRO A 71 -7.11 22.12 6.01
N HIS A 72 -7.93 23.14 5.74
CA HIS A 72 -7.74 24.50 6.24
C HIS A 72 -8.24 24.66 7.70
N ILE A 73 -7.91 23.69 8.56
CA ILE A 73 -8.37 23.60 9.94
C ILE A 73 -7.16 23.29 10.84
N ARG A 74 -7.08 23.92 12.01
CA ARG A 74 -5.90 23.83 12.92
C ARG A 74 -6.03 22.79 14.04
N ASN A 75 -7.20 22.17 14.21
CA ASN A 75 -7.46 21.20 15.28
C ASN A 75 -7.56 19.78 14.70
N GLY A 76 -6.76 18.84 15.23
CA GLY A 76 -6.76 17.44 14.82
C GLY A 76 -8.13 16.75 14.95
N ALA A 77 -8.89 17.05 16.01
CA ALA A 77 -10.24 16.51 16.17
C ALA A 77 -11.19 17.02 15.08
N ALA A 78 -11.07 18.30 14.71
CA ALA A 78 -11.87 18.88 13.65
C ALA A 78 -11.47 18.34 12.27
N ILE A 79 -10.18 18.07 12.03
CA ILE A 79 -9.71 17.37 10.82
C ILE A 79 -10.28 15.95 10.75
N ALA A 80 -10.27 15.20 11.85
CA ALA A 80 -10.84 13.85 11.91
C ALA A 80 -12.37 13.85 11.64
N ASN A 81 -13.08 14.84 12.18
CA ASN A 81 -14.51 15.03 11.91
C ASN A 81 -14.76 15.37 10.43
N LEU A 82 -13.96 16.27 9.83
CA LEU A 82 -14.04 16.59 8.41
C LEU A 82 -13.80 15.35 7.54
N ASN A 83 -12.79 14.55 7.86
CA ASN A 83 -12.51 13.30 7.14
C ASN A 83 -13.69 12.33 7.21
N THR A 84 -14.31 12.20 8.39
CA THR A 84 -15.52 11.38 8.58
C THR A 84 -16.67 11.86 7.71
N LEU A 85 -16.90 13.18 7.63
CA LEU A 85 -17.94 13.77 6.78
C LEU A 85 -17.67 13.52 5.29
N ILE A 86 -16.42 13.64 4.85
CA ILE A 86 -16.00 13.33 3.47
C ILE A 86 -16.37 11.89 3.11
N TYR A 87 -16.01 10.90 3.95
CA TYR A 87 -16.34 9.50 3.69
C TYR A 87 -17.85 9.22 3.77
N THR A 88 -18.55 9.86 4.70
CA THR A 88 -20.02 9.77 4.79
C THR A 88 -20.67 10.25 3.49
N LEU A 89 -20.23 11.39 2.96
CA LEU A 89 -20.73 11.93 1.71
C LEU A 89 -20.45 11.01 0.51
N ILE A 90 -19.25 10.42 0.42
CA ILE A 90 -18.92 9.45 -0.63
C ILE A 90 -19.90 8.25 -0.59
N ASN A 91 -20.15 7.71 0.61
CA ASN A 91 -21.09 6.60 0.80
C ASN A 91 -22.53 6.98 0.43
N LEU A 92 -22.98 8.17 0.83
CA LEU A 92 -24.31 8.68 0.47
C LEU A 92 -24.47 8.86 -1.05
N ARG A 93 -23.44 9.38 -1.75
CA ARG A 93 -23.43 9.49 -3.22
C ARG A 93 -23.47 8.12 -3.91
N LEU A 94 -22.82 7.10 -3.34
CA LEU A 94 -22.95 5.72 -3.82
C LEU A 94 -24.38 5.21 -3.63
N TYR A 95 -24.93 5.37 -2.43
CA TYR A 95 -26.29 4.93 -2.10
C TYR A 95 -27.34 5.59 -3.00
N GLN A 96 -27.23 6.90 -3.25
CA GLN A 96 -28.11 7.63 -4.17
C GLN A 96 -28.07 7.04 -5.58
N ARG A 97 -26.89 6.75 -6.13
CA ARG A 97 -26.74 6.13 -7.46
C ARG A 97 -27.35 4.73 -7.51
N LEU A 98 -27.26 3.96 -6.43
CA LEU A 98 -27.89 2.64 -6.35
C LEU A 98 -29.42 2.75 -6.31
N ARG A 99 -29.97 3.74 -5.61
CA ARG A 99 -31.41 4.00 -5.59
C ARG A 99 -31.96 4.47 -6.92
N GLN A 100 -31.20 5.24 -7.69
CA GLN A 100 -31.62 5.72 -9.03
C GLN A 100 -31.57 4.65 -10.12
N LYS A 101 -30.82 3.56 -9.89
CA LYS A 101 -30.73 2.41 -10.80
C LYS A 101 -31.77 1.32 -10.51
N ARG A 102 -32.51 1.45 -9.41
CA ARG A 102 -33.66 0.62 -9.05
C ARG A 102 -34.93 1.30 -9.53
#